data_AF-A0A6I7NI78-F1
#
_entry.id   AF-A0A6I7NI78-F1
#
_cell.length_a   1.000
_cell.length_b   1.000
_cell.length_c   1.000
_cell.angle_alpha   90.00
_cell.angle_beta   90.00
_cell.angle_gamma   90.00
#
_symmetry.space_group_name_H-M   'P 1'
#
loop_
_entity.id
_entity.type
_entity.pdbx_description
1 polymer ?
#
loop_
_entity_poly.entity_id
_entity_poly.type
_entity_poly.pdbx_seq_one_letter_code
_entity_poly.pdbx_strand_id
1 'polypeptide(L)' 'MRDNEDTDSAPAALAQAAAAMPPVLGGGCLSRYDLDALGPESGTDYAEAQQLLELSRQSVALSND' A
#
# COMPACT_ATOMS: atom_id res chain seq x y z
N MET A 1 12.62 -2.42 40.55
CA MET A 1 11.62 -2.81 39.54
C MET A 1 11.88 -1.99 38.30
N ARG A 2 12.05 -2.65 37.15
CA ARG A 2 11.96 -2.00 35.84
C ARG A 2 10.60 -2.43 35.33
N ASP A 3 9.65 -1.51 35.27
CA ASP A 3 8.36 -1.74 34.64
C ASP A 3 8.62 -1.90 33.14
N ASN A 4 8.85 -3.14 32.72
CA ASN A 4 8.82 -3.52 31.31
C ASN A 4 7.33 -3.52 30.94
N GLU A 5 6.82 -2.35 30.55
CA GLU A 5 5.61 -2.29 29.75
C GLU A 5 5.92 -3.00 28.43
N ASP A 6 5.55 -4.28 28.39
CA ASP A 6 5.46 -5.09 27.18
C ASP A 6 4.65 -4.30 26.15
N THR A 7 5.35 -3.59 25.28
CA THR A 7 4.78 -2.93 24.11
C THR A 7 4.48 -3.99 23.03
N ASP A 8 3.89 -5.12 23.44
CA ASP A 8 3.41 -6.21 22.57
C ASP A 8 1.93 -6.00 22.19
N SER A 9 1.28 -4.96 22.73
CA SER A 9 -0.01 -4.48 22.21
C SER A 9 0.20 -3.57 20.99
N ALA A 10 0.72 -4.12 19.89
CA ALA A 10 0.75 -3.41 18.61
C ALA A 10 -0.22 -3.97 17.54
N PRO A 11 -1.47 -4.37 17.83
CA PRO A 11 -2.46 -4.53 16.76
C PRO A 11 -2.88 -3.16 16.18
N ALA A 12 -2.84 -2.09 16.98
CA ALA A 12 -3.27 -0.75 16.55
C ALA A 12 -2.30 -0.09 15.56
N ALA A 13 -0.99 -0.18 15.81
CA ALA A 13 0.02 0.45 14.96
C ALA A 13 0.06 -0.16 13.54
N LEU A 14 -0.11 -1.48 13.43
CA LEU A 14 -0.17 -2.17 12.13
C LEU A 14 -1.45 -1.84 11.36
N ALA A 15 -2.58 -1.69 12.07
CA ALA A 15 -3.84 -1.29 11.44
C ALA A 15 -3.76 0.13 10.84
N GLN A 16 -3.00 1.05 11.46
CA GLN A 16 -2.80 2.40 10.94
C GLN A 16 -1.92 2.45 9.67
N ALA A 17 -1.03 1.46 9.49
CA ALA A 17 -0.07 1.42 8.39
C ALA A 17 -0.52 0.53 7.22
N ALA A 18 -1.63 -0.20 7.38
CA ALA A 18 -2.17 -1.07 6.35
C ALA A 18 -3.14 -0.30 5.45
N ALA A 19 -3.00 -0.46 4.14
CA ALA A 19 -4.02 -0.02 3.19
C ALA A 19 -5.34 -0.78 3.44
N ALA A 20 -6.46 -0.07 3.31
CA ALA A 20 -7.77 -0.67 3.44
C ALA A 20 -8.08 -1.62 2.26
N MET A 21 -8.73 -2.74 2.54
CA MET A 21 -9.19 -3.64 1.48
C MET A 21 -10.37 -3.01 0.71
N PRO A 22 -10.31 -2.93 -0.63
CA PRO A 22 -11.43 -2.47 -1.44
C PRO A 22 -12.64 -3.42 -1.33
N PRO A 23 -13.86 -2.92 -1.58
CA PRO A 23 -15.04 -3.77 -1.74
C PRO A 23 -14.86 -4.84 -2.82
N VAL A 24 -15.55 -5.96 -2.67
CA VAL A 24 -15.54 -7.08 -3.60
C VAL A 24 -16.91 -7.24 -4.25
N LEU A 25 -16.94 -7.39 -5.56
CA LEU A 25 -18.11 -7.66 -6.38
C LEU A 25 -18.19 -9.15 -6.72
N GLY A 26 -19.42 -9.68 -6.77
CA GLY A 26 -19.67 -11.09 -7.04
C GLY A 26 -19.32 -11.99 -5.84
N GLY A 27 -19.42 -13.30 -6.02
CA GLY A 27 -19.11 -14.29 -4.98
C GLY A 27 -18.50 -15.56 -5.55
N GLY A 28 -17.87 -16.35 -4.67
CA GLY A 28 -17.21 -17.60 -5.07
C GLY A 28 -16.12 -17.37 -6.13
N CYS A 29 -16.17 -18.13 -7.22
CA CYS A 29 -15.18 -18.08 -8.30
C CYS A 29 -15.19 -16.79 -9.15
N LEU A 30 -16.20 -15.93 -8.99
CA LEU A 30 -16.33 -14.67 -9.74
C LEU A 30 -16.04 -13.44 -8.88
N SER A 31 -15.49 -13.65 -7.69
CA SER A 31 -15.06 -12.60 -6.77
C SER A 31 -13.98 -11.73 -7.39
N ARG A 32 -14.19 -10.40 -7.40
CA ARG A 32 -13.24 -9.40 -7.90
C ARG A 32 -13.36 -8.09 -7.12
N TYR A 33 -12.28 -7.32 -7.03
CA TYR A 33 -12.36 -5.98 -6.43
C TYR A 33 -13.21 -5.04 -7.28
N ASP A 34 -13.94 -4.16 -6.59
CA ASP A 34 -14.60 -3.01 -7.21
C ASP A 34 -13.56 -1.96 -7.58
N LEU A 35 -13.26 -1.84 -8.87
CA LEU A 35 -12.26 -0.91 -9.37
C LEU A 35 -12.72 0.55 -9.25
N ASP A 36 -14.03 0.79 -9.26
CA ASP A 36 -14.59 2.14 -9.12
C ASP A 36 -14.49 2.65 -7.67
N ALA A 37 -14.26 1.75 -6.71
CA ALA A 37 -14.07 2.05 -5.30
C ALA A 37 -12.59 2.20 -4.89
N LEU A 38 -11.65 2.07 -5.82
CA LEU A 38 -10.22 2.24 -5.56
C LEU A 38 -9.86 3.71 -5.34
N GLY A 39 -9.01 3.98 -4.34
CA GLY A 39 -8.58 5.34 -4.01
C GLY A 39 -7.41 5.40 -3.01
N PRO A 40 -7.21 6.56 -2.37
CA PRO A 40 -6.09 6.77 -1.43
C PRO A 40 -6.12 5.81 -0.22
N GLU A 41 -7.29 5.54 0.33
CA GLU A 41 -7.44 4.63 1.49
C GLU A 41 -7.03 3.19 1.18
N SER A 42 -7.21 2.75 -0.07
CA SER A 42 -6.75 1.45 -0.56
C SER A 42 -5.32 1.48 -1.11
N GLY A 43 -4.64 2.63 -1.07
CA GLY A 43 -3.27 2.81 -1.55
C GLY A 43 -3.13 2.72 -3.08
N THR A 44 -4.17 3.09 -3.83
CA THR A 44 -4.24 2.90 -5.30
C THR A 44 -4.36 4.19 -6.10
N ASP A 45 -4.08 5.34 -5.50
CA ASP A 45 -4.09 6.64 -6.16
C ASP A 45 -2.81 6.92 -6.97
N TYR A 46 -1.69 6.30 -6.60
CA TYR A 46 -0.41 6.30 -7.33
C TYR A 46 0.04 7.68 -7.83
N ALA A 47 -0.27 8.76 -7.11
CA ALA A 47 -0.09 10.13 -7.59
C ALA A 47 1.36 10.44 -8.04
N GLU A 48 2.33 9.79 -7.41
CA GLU A 48 3.78 10.00 -7.64
C GLU A 48 4.40 8.97 -8.60
N ALA A 49 3.64 8.00 -9.10
CA ALA A 49 4.18 6.91 -9.90
C ALA A 49 4.82 7.37 -11.21
N GLN A 50 4.32 8.46 -11.81
CA GLN A 50 4.93 9.03 -13.02
C GLN A 50 6.34 9.58 -12.75
N GLN A 51 6.53 10.26 -11.61
CA GLN A 51 7.82 10.79 -11.21
C GLN A 51 8.80 9.65 -10.89
N LEU A 52 8.35 8.62 -10.19
CA LEU A 52 9.14 7.41 -9.93
C LEU A 52 9.60 6.72 -11.22
N LEU A 53 8.73 6.63 -12.23
CA LEU A 53 9.10 6.06 -13.53
C LEU A 53 10.18 6.89 -14.22
N GLU A 54 10.07 8.21 -14.22
CA GLU A 54 11.06 9.09 -14.83
C GLU A 54 12.43 8.96 -14.14
N LEU A 55 12.45 8.95 -12.80
CA LEU A 55 13.67 8.69 -12.02
C LEU A 55 14.27 7.32 -12.34
N SER A 56 13.45 6.28 -12.48
CA SER A 56 13.91 4.92 -12.82
C SER A 56 14.58 4.84 -14.19
N ARG A 57 14.16 5.67 -15.15
CA ARG A 57 14.78 5.72 -16.48
C ARG A 57 16.11 6.46 -16.45
N GLN A 58 16.20 7.53 -15.67
CA GLN A 58 17.43 8.29 -15.46
C GLN A 58 18.51 7.44 -14.79
N SER A 59 18.16 6.64 -13.78
CA SER A 59 19.12 5.75 -13.12
C SER A 59 19.68 4.68 -14.04
N VAL A 60 18.84 4.10 -14.91
CA VAL A 60 19.28 3.15 -15.95
C VAL A 60 20.19 3.83 -16.96
N ALA A 61 19.89 5.06 -17.36
CA ALA A 61 20.74 5.82 -18.29
C ALA A 61 22.13 6.12 -17.70
N LEU A 62 22.19 6.57 -16.43
CA LEU A 62 23.43 6.86 -15.71
C LEU A 62 24.27 5.62 -15.40
N SER A 63 23.67 4.43 -15.41
CA SER A 63 24.38 3.18 -15.16
C SER A 63 25.03 2.58 -16.43
N ASN A 64 24.72 3.10 -17.61
CA ASN A 64 25.24 2.59 -18.88
C ASN A 64 26.40 3.41 -19.46
N ASP A 65 26.80 4.50 -18.79
CA ASP A 65 28.02 5.30 -19.05
C ASP A 65 29.14 4.92 -18.06
#